data_AF-A0A4Y9T493-F1
#
_entry.id   AF-A0A4Y9T493-F1
#
_cell.length_a   1.000
_cell.length_b   1.000
_cell.length_c   1.000
_cell.angle_alpha   90.00
_cell.angle_beta   90.00
_cell.angle_gamma   90.00
#
_symmetry.space_group_name_H-M   'P 1'
#
loop_
_entity.id
_entity.type
_entity.pdbx_description
1 polymer ?
#
loop_
_entity_poly.entity_id
_entity_poly.type
_entity_poly.pdbx_seq_one_letter_code
_entity_poly.pdbx_strand_id
1 'polypeptide(L)'
;MPVYVQHEALGQVNDVFNAEALWQAPGLALFARRPLLRDLLERSPREQRGRAATRCFSHVKLLLPQEEVDDDRHLTRGARARDLAQSLTDLHRKDFGDLLGSDEVRYDVVGDDKLEPGQVEVKFGHAVYLPAPGERPLYTISASRDSAVWKTVCPVYPNQRLTLIGESGLSATYAVPGWPFGADDAILLVNDGPEAPIEVQVRPKDAFECSFDAANGYYTIRSRRAGPDGTVARLFIKIGRVSAPASLSGSSRPNSVRPAPPRAPAVWKGRAVSDPELTALPVARPVPKELDATYAPVARQRVCLAALALPRLSRYRETGAVALEIGLNRALVPASQSKDAVISFAVDHADEVHAITAAGRQRIDVPSSFTPIDAIAVRLLVVAPGMADRYRALLCLPNAPGLPVAADTPCTFGRGVPTLAALRVLDSPGFLRHADGATGTSADRLGLSRNAFSFEASKDGYRIVRLAPMQALYHLDDQLDFVASIDNAAPGQPYLLPVGHHLVAGHYVLRFDA
;
A
#
# COMPACT_ATOMS: atom_id res chain seq x y z
N MET A 1 1.82 7.71 31.33
CA MET A 1 2.15 6.84 30.18
C MET A 1 3.63 7.01 29.86
N PRO A 2 4.33 6.00 29.34
CA PRO A 2 5.69 6.20 28.87
C PRO A 2 5.70 7.28 27.78
N VAL A 3 6.61 8.25 27.92
CA VAL A 3 6.81 9.30 26.91
C VAL A 3 7.66 8.69 25.79
N TYR A 4 7.05 8.44 24.64
CA TYR A 4 7.76 7.85 23.50
C TYR A 4 8.73 8.83 22.87
N VAL A 5 8.31 10.09 22.70
CA VAL A 5 9.11 11.20 22.22
C VAL A 5 8.78 12.39 23.11
N GLN A 6 9.81 13.00 23.66
CA GLN A 6 9.76 14.28 24.35
C GLN A 6 10.41 15.31 23.43
N HIS A 7 9.74 16.43 23.27
CA HIS A 7 10.18 17.52 22.43
C HIS A 7 10.01 18.82 23.21
N GLU A 8 11.11 19.55 23.39
CA GLU A 8 11.16 20.74 24.22
C GLU A 8 12.00 21.82 23.55
N ALA A 9 11.58 23.08 23.71
CA ALA A 9 12.37 24.23 23.28
C ALA A 9 13.26 24.70 24.44
N LEU A 10 14.55 24.84 24.17
CA LEU A 10 15.51 25.40 25.12
C LEU A 10 15.35 26.93 25.18
N GLY A 11 16.03 27.54 26.17
CA GLY A 11 16.19 28.99 26.22
C GLY A 11 16.85 29.54 24.96
N GLN A 12 16.60 30.82 24.64
CA GLN A 12 17.30 31.46 23.54
C GLN A 12 18.80 31.56 23.88
N VAL A 13 19.65 31.08 22.98
CA VAL A 13 21.11 31.04 23.17
C VAL A 13 21.78 31.90 22.12
N ASN A 14 22.76 32.71 22.53
CA ASN A 14 23.49 33.59 21.62
C ASN A 14 24.31 32.81 20.59
N ASP A 15 24.91 31.69 21.01
CA ASP A 15 25.63 30.76 20.13
C ASP A 15 25.03 29.36 20.28
N VAL A 16 24.30 28.92 19.26
CA VAL A 16 23.65 27.61 19.23
C VAL A 16 24.64 26.44 19.17
N PHE A 17 25.92 26.70 18.88
CA PHE A 17 26.99 25.70 18.89
C PHE A 17 27.78 25.66 20.20
N ASN A 18 27.40 26.46 21.21
CA ASN A 18 28.04 26.43 22.52
C ASN A 18 27.42 25.35 23.42
N ALA A 19 28.13 24.24 23.59
CA ALA A 19 27.68 23.08 24.37
C ALA A 19 27.40 23.43 25.85
N GLU A 20 28.25 24.24 26.48
CA GLU A 20 28.07 24.63 27.89
C GLU A 20 26.79 25.45 28.06
N ALA A 21 26.55 26.41 27.15
CA ALA A 21 25.36 27.26 27.18
C ALA A 21 24.05 26.45 27.05
N LEU A 22 24.06 25.36 26.27
CA LEU A 22 22.91 24.45 26.16
C LEU A 22 22.79 23.48 27.36
N TRP A 23 23.93 23.06 27.92
CA TRP A 23 23.98 22.06 28.99
C TRP A 23 23.59 22.63 30.35
N GLN A 24 24.29 23.68 30.79
CA GLN A 24 24.09 24.38 32.06
C GLN A 24 24.62 25.82 31.98
N ALA A 25 23.81 26.80 32.37
CA ALA A 25 24.26 28.18 32.40
C ALA A 25 25.23 28.42 33.59
N PRO A 26 26.39 29.07 33.37
CA PRO A 26 27.31 29.40 34.44
C PRO A 26 26.67 30.35 35.46
N GLY A 27 26.52 29.88 36.71
CA GLY A 27 26.49 30.71 37.92
C GLY A 27 25.26 31.57 38.26
N LEU A 28 24.29 31.85 37.36
CA LEU A 28 23.20 32.80 37.65
C LEU A 28 21.80 32.44 37.06
N ALA A 29 21.57 31.20 36.68
CA ALA A 29 20.39 30.77 35.90
C ALA A 29 19.05 30.62 36.67
N LEU A 30 18.96 31.11 37.91
CA LEU A 30 17.72 31.03 38.70
C LEU A 30 16.55 31.86 38.10
N PHE A 31 16.81 32.68 37.07
CA PHE A 31 15.83 33.57 36.43
C PHE A 31 15.47 33.20 34.98
N ALA A 32 16.12 32.19 34.38
CA ALA A 32 15.76 31.73 33.03
C ALA A 32 14.47 30.91 33.09
N ARG A 33 13.40 31.38 32.41
CA ARG A 33 12.09 30.70 32.42
C ARG A 33 12.05 29.37 31.64
N ARG A 34 13.06 29.08 30.81
CA ARG A 34 13.11 27.88 29.97
C ARG A 34 14.17 26.90 30.47
N PRO A 35 13.88 25.60 30.46
CA PRO A 35 14.78 24.57 30.98
C PRO A 35 16.00 24.38 30.07
N LEU A 36 17.14 24.06 30.68
CA LEU A 36 18.36 23.68 29.97
C LEU A 36 18.39 22.17 29.72
N LEU A 37 19.28 21.70 28.85
CA LEU A 37 19.31 20.30 28.44
C LEU A 37 19.54 19.35 29.62
N ARG A 38 20.48 19.67 30.51
CA ARG A 38 20.74 18.84 31.69
C ARG A 38 19.52 18.76 32.59
N ASP A 39 18.83 19.88 32.82
CA ASP A 39 17.63 19.93 33.65
C ASP A 39 16.49 19.08 33.06
N LEU A 40 16.36 19.08 31.73
CA LEU A 40 15.36 18.26 31.03
C LEU A 40 15.64 16.77 31.21
N LEU A 41 16.89 16.34 31.04
CA LEU A 41 17.30 14.95 31.22
C LEU A 41 17.16 14.49 32.68
N GLU A 42 17.50 15.35 33.64
CA GLU A 42 17.38 15.07 35.08
C GLU A 42 15.91 14.92 35.50
N ARG A 43 15.01 15.76 34.97
CA ARG A 43 13.57 15.72 35.30
C ARG A 43 12.80 14.64 34.53
N SER A 44 13.38 14.14 33.44
CA SER A 44 12.73 13.18 32.54
C SER A 44 13.57 11.90 32.41
N PRO A 45 13.85 11.18 33.51
CA PRO A 45 14.65 9.97 33.45
C PRO A 45 13.91 8.87 32.68
N ARG A 46 14.70 8.03 32.00
CA ARG A 46 14.22 6.90 31.22
C ARG A 46 13.53 5.85 32.09
N GLU A 47 14.07 5.61 33.28
CA GLU A 47 13.48 4.71 34.27
C GLU A 47 13.58 5.34 35.66
N GLN A 48 12.53 5.16 36.47
CA GLN A 48 12.49 5.58 37.87
C GLN A 48 12.13 4.39 38.77
N ARG A 49 12.76 4.32 39.93
CA ARG A 49 12.37 3.42 41.03
C ARG A 49 11.92 4.28 42.21
N GLY A 50 10.61 4.38 42.40
CA GLY A 50 10.05 5.32 43.37
C GLY A 50 10.27 6.77 42.90
N ARG A 51 10.98 7.57 43.69
CA ARG A 51 11.35 8.96 43.34
C ARG A 51 12.76 9.11 42.76
N ALA A 52 13.55 8.04 42.73
CA ALA A 52 14.93 8.07 42.24
C ALA A 52 14.99 7.67 40.77
N ALA A 53 15.72 8.45 39.97
CA ALA A 53 16.10 8.07 38.61
C ALA A 53 17.05 6.86 38.65
N THR A 54 16.77 5.85 37.83
CA THR A 54 17.63 4.66 37.71
C THR A 54 18.27 4.55 36.34
N ARG A 55 17.71 5.20 35.30
CA ARG A 55 18.34 5.33 33.98
C ARG A 55 18.09 6.70 33.35
N CYS A 56 19.07 7.21 32.61
CA CYS A 56 18.95 8.39 31.77
C CYS A 56 18.72 8.00 30.30
N PHE A 57 18.20 8.92 29.47
CA PHE A 57 18.16 8.74 28.03
C PHE A 57 19.53 9.03 27.43
N SER A 58 20.06 8.13 26.60
CA SER A 58 21.40 8.26 26.01
C SER A 58 21.40 8.83 24.58
N HIS A 59 20.25 8.85 23.90
CA HIS A 59 20.13 9.31 22.52
C HIS A 59 19.33 10.62 22.48
N VAL A 60 19.96 11.66 21.93
CA VAL A 60 19.40 13.02 21.93
C VAL A 60 19.58 13.67 20.56
N LYS A 61 18.49 14.17 19.99
CA LYS A 61 18.50 15.00 18.77
C LYS A 61 18.40 16.47 19.13
N LEU A 62 19.30 17.27 18.60
CA LEU A 62 19.25 18.72 18.66
C LEU A 62 18.79 19.27 17.32
N LEU A 63 17.81 20.16 17.36
CA LEU A 63 17.34 20.91 16.22
C LEU A 63 17.82 22.34 16.38
N LEU A 64 18.61 22.79 15.42
CA LEU A 64 19.15 24.15 15.32
C LEU A 64 18.49 24.88 14.14
N PRO A 65 18.55 26.22 14.07
CA PRO A 65 18.08 26.96 12.90
C PRO A 65 18.78 26.45 11.63
N GLN A 66 18.00 26.20 10.56
CA GLN A 66 18.55 25.64 9.33
C GLN A 66 19.69 26.49 8.75
N GLU A 67 19.55 27.82 8.76
CA GLU A 67 20.56 28.75 8.25
C GLU A 67 21.93 28.59 8.96
N GLU A 68 21.93 28.45 10.29
CA GLU A 68 23.16 28.26 11.09
C GLU A 68 23.87 26.93 10.76
N VAL A 69 23.09 25.87 10.52
CA VAL A 69 23.61 24.55 10.14
C VAL A 69 24.17 24.57 8.72
N ASP A 70 23.50 25.24 7.79
CA ASP A 70 23.97 25.40 6.43
C ASP A 70 25.24 26.28 6.39
N ASP A 71 25.31 27.34 7.19
CA ASP A 71 26.52 28.16 7.35
C ASP A 71 27.70 27.35 7.90
N ASP A 72 27.51 26.53 8.95
CA ASP A 72 28.56 25.62 9.44
C ASP A 72 28.96 24.60 8.37
N ARG A 73 27.99 24.11 7.57
CA ARG A 73 28.28 23.20 6.46
C ARG A 73 29.11 23.87 5.37
N HIS A 74 28.82 25.13 5.03
CA HIS A 74 29.49 25.87 3.98
C HIS A 74 30.86 26.41 4.39
N LEU A 75 30.99 26.96 5.60
CA LEU A 75 32.19 27.62 6.08
C LEU A 75 33.19 26.65 6.74
N THR A 76 32.67 25.68 7.50
CA THR A 76 33.48 24.81 8.38
C THR A 76 33.28 23.32 8.11
N ARG A 77 32.55 22.96 7.04
CA ARG A 77 32.25 21.57 6.67
C ARG A 77 31.61 20.79 7.82
N GLY A 78 30.70 21.44 8.56
CA GLY A 78 29.97 20.82 9.66
C GLY A 78 30.85 20.53 10.89
N ALA A 79 31.95 21.25 11.07
CA ALA A 79 32.85 21.04 12.20
C ALA A 79 32.21 21.47 13.52
N ARG A 80 31.49 22.60 13.53
CA ARG A 80 30.88 23.13 14.76
C ARG A 80 29.78 22.19 15.25
N ALA A 81 28.95 21.65 14.37
CA ALA A 81 27.93 20.65 14.72
C ALA A 81 28.55 19.36 15.30
N ARG A 82 29.68 18.90 14.74
CA ARG A 82 30.40 17.72 15.26
C ARG A 82 31.02 17.97 16.61
N ASP A 83 31.67 19.12 16.79
CA ASP A 83 32.29 19.52 18.05
C ASP A 83 31.24 19.73 19.15
N LEU A 84 30.08 20.29 18.79
CA LEU A 84 28.91 20.39 19.67
C LEU A 84 28.43 19.02 20.15
N ALA A 85 28.18 18.09 19.22
CA ALA A 85 27.72 16.74 19.54
C ALA A 85 28.71 16.00 20.43
N GLN A 86 30.01 16.12 20.16
CA GLN A 86 31.07 15.52 20.98
C GLN A 86 31.14 16.14 22.38
N SER A 87 31.14 17.47 22.47
CA SER A 87 31.19 18.19 23.75
C SER A 87 29.99 17.84 24.64
N LEU A 88 28.79 17.77 24.07
CA LEU A 88 27.58 17.35 24.79
C LEU A 88 27.64 15.87 25.19
N THR A 89 28.23 15.01 24.37
CA THR A 89 28.47 13.61 24.73
C THR A 89 29.35 13.51 25.97
N ASP A 90 30.43 14.29 26.02
CA ASP A 90 31.36 14.28 27.14
C ASP A 90 30.73 14.85 28.42
N LEU A 91 29.97 15.95 28.32
CA LEU A 91 29.21 16.52 29.43
C LEU A 91 28.14 15.56 29.96
N HIS A 92 27.43 14.87 29.07
CA HIS A 92 26.42 13.88 29.45
C HIS A 92 27.05 12.71 30.19
N ARG A 93 28.16 12.15 29.68
CA ARG A 93 28.89 11.07 30.37
C ARG A 93 29.42 11.50 31.73
N LYS A 94 29.89 12.74 31.84
CA LYS A 94 30.39 13.30 33.09
C LYS A 94 29.30 13.40 34.15
N ASP A 95 28.12 13.93 33.80
CA ASP A 95 27.07 14.24 34.78
C ASP A 95 26.12 13.07 35.05
N PHE A 96 25.89 12.20 34.06
CA PHE A 96 24.93 11.09 34.15
C PHE A 96 25.56 9.71 33.96
N GLY A 97 26.90 9.60 33.99
CA GLY A 97 27.64 8.35 33.79
C GLY A 97 27.07 7.14 34.55
N ASP A 98 26.76 7.34 35.84
CA ASP A 98 26.23 6.30 36.72
C ASP A 98 24.82 5.82 36.32
N LEU A 99 24.07 6.63 35.56
CA LEU A 99 22.70 6.36 35.13
C LEU A 99 22.60 5.84 33.69
N LEU A 100 23.71 5.74 32.95
CA LEU A 100 23.72 5.24 31.58
C LEU A 100 23.82 3.71 31.51
N GLY A 101 24.41 3.07 32.51
CA GLY A 101 24.65 1.62 32.50
C GLY A 101 25.55 1.23 31.32
N SER A 102 25.04 0.39 30.40
CA SER A 102 25.75 -0.03 29.18
C SER A 102 25.40 0.80 27.94
N ASP A 103 24.55 1.81 28.08
CA ASP A 103 24.06 2.58 26.94
C ASP A 103 25.11 3.59 26.47
N GLU A 104 25.35 3.65 25.16
CA GLU A 104 26.23 4.63 24.57
C GLU A 104 25.50 5.96 24.36
N VAL A 105 26.11 7.05 24.82
CA VAL A 105 25.59 8.41 24.58
C VAL A 105 25.85 8.81 23.13
N ARG A 106 24.79 9.28 22.45
CA ARG A 106 24.85 9.75 21.08
C ARG A 106 24.04 11.03 20.94
N TYR A 107 24.62 11.99 20.22
CA TYR A 107 23.99 13.24 19.83
C TYR A 107 23.94 13.35 18.31
N ASP A 108 22.82 13.85 17.80
CA ASP A 108 22.65 14.19 16.39
C ASP A 108 22.17 15.63 16.29
N VAL A 109 22.82 16.43 15.45
CA VAL A 109 22.55 17.86 15.28
C VAL A 109 21.98 18.04 13.88
N VAL A 110 20.74 18.50 13.80
CA VAL A 110 20.01 18.68 12.54
C VAL A 110 19.47 20.11 12.43
N GLY A 111 19.36 20.63 11.22
CA GLY A 111 18.70 21.91 10.96
C GLY A 111 17.17 21.76 10.91
N ASP A 112 16.47 22.81 11.30
CA ASP A 112 15.01 22.95 11.17
C ASP A 112 14.67 24.37 10.68
N ASP A 113 13.95 24.44 9.56
CA ASP A 113 13.52 25.69 8.90
C ASP A 113 12.53 26.50 9.74
N LYS A 114 11.92 25.90 10.76
CA LYS A 114 10.92 26.56 11.62
C LYS A 114 11.54 27.29 12.80
N LEU A 115 12.84 27.14 13.03
CA LEU A 115 13.53 27.74 14.17
C LEU A 115 14.14 29.08 13.80
N GLU A 116 13.82 30.08 14.62
CA GLU A 116 14.41 31.41 14.51
C GLU A 116 15.85 31.43 15.06
N PRO A 117 16.70 32.40 14.67
CA PRO A 117 18.06 32.51 15.19
C PRO A 117 18.14 32.49 16.73
N GLY A 118 19.05 31.66 17.23
CA GLY A 118 19.25 31.44 18.67
C GLY A 118 18.22 30.53 19.34
N GLN A 119 17.20 30.03 18.62
CA GLN A 119 16.29 29.00 19.14
C GLN A 119 16.90 27.62 18.95
N VAL A 120 16.78 26.79 19.99
CA VAL A 120 17.21 25.39 19.94
C VAL A 120 16.09 24.54 20.49
N GLU A 121 15.79 23.44 19.81
CA GLU A 121 14.88 22.42 20.31
C GLU A 121 15.63 21.10 20.52
N VAL A 122 15.14 20.31 21.46
CA VAL A 122 15.69 19.00 21.76
C VAL A 122 14.63 17.92 21.70
N LYS A 123 15.00 16.77 21.14
CA LYS A 123 14.19 15.55 21.10
C LYS A 123 14.92 14.37 21.73
N PHE A 124 14.27 13.71 22.67
CA PHE A 124 14.74 12.47 23.29
C PHE A 124 13.53 11.63 23.72
N GLY A 125 13.74 10.38 24.14
CA GLY A 125 12.65 9.51 24.57
C GLY A 125 12.86 8.07 24.13
N HIS A 126 11.93 7.18 24.50
CA HIS A 126 12.09 5.76 24.22
C HIS A 126 12.06 5.38 22.74
N ALA A 127 11.45 6.21 21.89
CA ALA A 127 11.37 6.01 20.44
C ALA A 127 12.37 6.88 19.66
N VAL A 128 13.23 7.64 20.35
CA VAL A 128 14.35 8.38 19.73
C VAL A 128 15.57 7.48 19.72
N TYR A 129 16.03 7.11 18.53
CA TYR A 129 17.18 6.24 18.34
C TYR A 129 18.16 6.84 17.34
N LEU A 130 19.44 6.88 17.73
CA LEU A 130 20.53 7.30 16.88
C LEU A 130 21.41 6.08 16.57
N PRO A 131 21.54 5.67 15.30
CA PRO A 131 22.30 4.49 14.94
C PRO A 131 23.80 4.66 15.22
N ALA A 132 24.46 3.55 15.54
CA ALA A 132 25.91 3.54 15.71
C ALA A 132 26.59 3.80 14.36
N PRO A 133 27.83 4.32 14.33
CA PRO A 133 28.62 4.38 13.11
C PRO A 133 28.69 3.02 12.42
N GLY A 134 28.25 2.96 11.16
CA GLY A 134 28.22 1.71 10.37
C GLY A 134 27.06 0.76 10.67
N GLU A 135 26.18 1.08 11.62
CA GLU A 135 24.96 0.29 11.86
C GLU A 135 24.03 0.38 10.65
N ARG A 136 23.59 -0.78 10.16
CA ARG A 136 22.73 -0.86 8.97
C ARG A 136 21.26 -0.99 9.38
N PRO A 137 20.33 -0.36 8.64
CA PRO A 137 18.90 -0.59 8.84
C PRO A 137 18.57 -2.07 8.72
N LEU A 138 17.75 -2.57 9.64
CA LEU A 138 17.21 -3.93 9.61
C LEU A 138 15.91 -3.97 8.80
N TYR A 139 15.08 -2.94 8.94
CA TYR A 139 13.82 -2.80 8.22
C TYR A 139 13.67 -1.41 7.60
N THR A 140 12.89 -1.36 6.53
CA THR A 140 12.38 -0.13 5.91
C THR A 140 10.87 -0.13 6.02
N ILE A 141 10.32 0.95 6.58
CA ILE A 141 8.89 1.15 6.74
C ILE A 141 8.39 2.01 5.58
N SER A 142 7.33 1.57 4.94
CA SER A 142 6.64 2.33 3.89
C SER A 142 5.16 2.47 4.23
N ALA A 143 4.57 3.60 3.84
CA ALA A 143 3.16 3.89 4.06
C ALA A 143 2.44 4.19 2.74
N SER A 144 1.15 3.86 2.68
CA SER A 144 0.27 4.15 1.55
C SER A 144 -1.15 4.45 2.03
N ARG A 145 -1.90 5.29 1.31
CA ARG A 145 -3.33 5.54 1.57
C ARG A 145 -4.27 4.73 0.68
N ASP A 146 -3.73 4.16 -0.39
CA ASP A 146 -4.48 3.55 -1.48
C ASP A 146 -4.00 2.13 -1.81
N SER A 147 -3.02 1.59 -1.06
CA SER A 147 -2.35 0.30 -1.28
C SER A 147 -1.58 0.19 -2.60
N ALA A 148 -1.52 1.27 -3.39
CA ALA A 148 -0.94 1.31 -4.72
C ALA A 148 0.37 2.08 -4.77
N VAL A 149 0.36 3.30 -4.21
CA VAL A 149 1.53 4.17 -4.17
C VAL A 149 2.10 4.16 -2.75
N TRP A 150 3.35 3.73 -2.64
CA TRP A 150 4.07 3.53 -1.38
C TRP A 150 5.16 4.56 -1.22
N LYS A 151 5.16 5.24 -0.07
CA LYS A 151 6.19 6.21 0.31
C LYS A 151 7.01 5.64 1.45
N THR A 152 8.34 5.67 1.32
CA THR A 152 9.24 5.31 2.42
C THR A 152 9.10 6.33 3.54
N VAL A 153 8.91 5.84 4.77
CA VAL A 153 8.76 6.65 5.97
C VAL A 153 10.06 6.69 6.75
N CYS A 154 10.58 5.53 7.17
CA CYS A 154 11.77 5.47 8.01
C CYS A 154 12.47 4.10 7.99
N PRO A 155 13.77 4.07 8.30
CA PRO A 155 14.46 2.83 8.67
C PRO A 155 14.18 2.45 10.13
N VAL A 156 14.30 1.16 10.46
CA VAL A 156 14.37 0.65 11.84
C VAL A 156 15.66 -0.15 11.99
N TYR A 157 16.43 0.12 13.03
CA TYR A 157 17.74 -0.48 13.28
C TYR A 157 17.67 -1.67 14.25
N PRO A 158 18.64 -2.61 14.23
CA PRO A 158 18.64 -3.79 15.08
C PRO A 158 18.45 -3.50 16.58
N ASN A 159 19.11 -2.48 17.11
CA ASN A 159 19.04 -2.12 18.54
C ASN A 159 17.97 -1.05 18.83
N GLN A 160 17.23 -0.60 17.82
CA GLN A 160 16.11 0.32 18.00
C GLN A 160 14.88 -0.47 18.41
N ARG A 161 14.52 -0.42 19.70
CA ARG A 161 13.35 -1.15 20.20
C ARG A 161 12.01 -0.53 19.79
N LEU A 162 11.90 0.79 19.83
CA LEU A 162 10.63 1.48 19.56
C LEU A 162 10.80 2.51 18.45
N THR A 163 9.80 2.60 17.58
CA THR A 163 9.68 3.66 16.58
C THR A 163 8.26 4.18 16.61
N LEU A 164 8.08 5.49 16.80
CA LEU A 164 6.76 6.12 16.75
C LEU A 164 6.61 6.85 15.42
N ILE A 165 5.57 6.53 14.66
CA ILE A 165 5.22 7.25 13.43
C ILE A 165 3.87 7.95 13.59
N GLY A 166 3.74 9.15 13.05
CA GLY A 166 2.55 9.99 13.23
C GLY A 166 2.46 11.12 12.21
N GLU A 167 1.64 12.13 12.49
CA GLU A 167 1.46 13.30 11.63
C GLU A 167 2.74 14.14 11.52
N SER A 168 3.34 14.43 12.66
CA SER A 168 4.39 15.44 12.80
C SER A 168 5.65 14.86 13.42
N GLY A 169 6.81 15.33 12.96
CA GLY A 169 8.10 15.00 13.57
C GLY A 169 8.29 15.64 14.94
N LEU A 170 7.37 16.49 15.41
CA LEU A 170 7.38 17.05 16.77
C LEU A 170 6.84 16.05 17.80
N SER A 171 5.74 15.34 17.46
CA SER A 171 5.08 14.38 18.34
C SER A 171 5.44 12.91 18.05
N ALA A 172 6.09 12.63 16.92
CA ALA A 172 6.52 11.30 16.51
C ALA A 172 8.02 11.26 16.15
N THR A 173 8.61 10.06 16.16
CA THR A 173 9.98 9.85 15.68
C THR A 173 10.09 10.21 14.20
N TYR A 174 9.08 9.83 13.42
CA TYR A 174 8.99 10.12 11.99
C TYR A 174 7.57 10.55 11.60
N ALA A 175 7.48 11.60 10.79
CA ALA A 175 6.24 12.02 10.17
C ALA A 175 5.91 11.15 8.95
N VAL A 176 4.65 10.79 8.77
CA VAL A 176 4.16 10.08 7.59
C VAL A 176 3.50 11.08 6.64
N PRO A 177 3.98 11.23 5.39
CA PRO A 177 3.38 12.14 4.43
C PRO A 177 1.91 11.79 4.14
N GLY A 178 1.02 12.78 4.31
CA GLY A 178 -0.42 12.61 4.08
C GLY A 178 -1.11 11.80 5.17
N TRP A 179 -0.61 11.86 6.41
CA TRP A 179 -1.24 11.26 7.58
C TRP A 179 -2.76 11.48 7.59
N PRO A 180 -3.57 10.41 7.59
CA PRO A 180 -5.02 10.52 7.43
C PRO A 180 -5.76 10.59 8.76
N PHE A 181 -5.05 10.57 9.89
CA PHE A 181 -5.63 10.55 11.24
C PHE A 181 -5.40 11.89 11.96
N GLY A 182 -5.77 11.98 13.24
CA GLY A 182 -5.54 13.18 14.03
C GLY A 182 -4.09 13.33 14.52
N ALA A 183 -3.77 14.52 15.04
CA ALA A 183 -2.44 14.85 15.57
C ALA A 183 -2.03 14.02 16.79
N ASP A 184 -3.01 13.60 17.60
CA ASP A 184 -2.81 12.77 18.80
C ASP A 184 -2.70 11.28 18.49
N ASP A 185 -2.96 10.91 17.23
CA ASP A 185 -2.94 9.52 16.80
C ASP A 185 -1.53 9.14 16.33
N ALA A 186 -1.10 7.93 16.67
CA ALA A 186 0.21 7.43 16.30
C ALA A 186 0.23 5.92 16.14
N ILE A 187 1.23 5.43 15.42
CA ILE A 187 1.53 4.01 15.27
C ILE A 187 2.88 3.76 15.93
N LEU A 188 2.91 2.84 16.88
CA LEU A 188 4.10 2.38 17.56
C LEU A 188 4.56 1.06 16.94
N LEU A 189 5.77 1.06 16.42
CA LEU A 189 6.46 -0.14 15.95
C LEU A 189 7.36 -0.63 17.10
N VAL A 190 7.21 -1.91 17.46
CA VAL A 190 8.01 -2.57 18.51
C VAL A 190 8.90 -3.62 17.86
N ASN A 191 10.20 -3.45 18.01
CA ASN A 191 11.25 -4.35 17.57
C ASN A 191 11.90 -4.99 18.80
N ASP A 192 11.48 -6.20 19.16
CA ASP A 192 12.04 -6.92 20.32
C ASP A 192 13.35 -7.67 19.97
N GLY A 193 13.94 -7.42 18.80
CA GLY A 193 15.27 -7.91 18.43
C GLY A 193 15.39 -8.26 16.95
N PRO A 194 16.62 -8.52 16.47
CA PRO A 194 16.90 -8.68 15.04
C PRO A 194 16.17 -9.85 14.38
N GLU A 195 15.88 -10.90 15.14
CA GLU A 195 15.17 -12.10 14.66
C GLU A 195 13.65 -12.05 14.93
N ALA A 196 13.19 -11.06 15.71
CA ALA A 196 11.78 -10.90 15.99
C ALA A 196 11.09 -10.12 14.85
N PRO A 197 9.85 -10.49 14.46
CA PRO A 197 9.05 -9.63 13.60
C PRO A 197 8.69 -8.34 14.33
N ILE A 198 8.61 -7.23 13.59
CA ILE A 198 8.10 -5.97 14.16
C ILE A 198 6.62 -6.13 14.50
N GLU A 199 6.28 -5.85 15.76
CA GLU A 199 4.91 -5.72 16.20
C GLU A 199 4.39 -4.31 15.90
N VAL A 200 3.20 -4.21 15.33
CA VAL A 200 2.54 -2.92 15.03
C VAL A 200 1.43 -2.69 16.04
N GLN A 201 1.56 -1.61 16.80
CA GLN A 201 0.55 -1.17 17.76
C GLN A 201 0.02 0.21 17.40
N VAL A 202 -1.26 0.43 17.67
CA VAL A 202 -1.94 1.72 17.46
C VAL A 202 -2.09 2.48 18.78
N ARG A 203 -2.06 3.81 18.69
CA ARG A 203 -2.25 4.74 19.82
C ARG A 203 -3.23 5.85 19.39
N PRO A 204 -4.29 6.11 20.18
CA PRO A 204 -4.75 5.37 21.36
C PRO A 204 -5.21 3.93 21.05
N LYS A 205 -5.18 3.03 22.06
CA LYS A 205 -5.37 1.57 21.90
C LYS A 205 -6.72 1.18 21.28
N ASP A 206 -7.74 2.02 21.44
CA ASP A 206 -9.10 1.76 20.99
C ASP A 206 -9.57 2.72 19.88
N ALA A 207 -8.67 3.56 19.35
CA ALA A 207 -9.03 4.51 18.29
C ALA A 207 -9.04 3.87 16.89
N PHE A 208 -8.37 2.73 16.74
CA PHE A 208 -8.10 2.10 15.44
C PHE A 208 -8.41 0.60 15.41
N GLU A 209 -8.69 0.12 14.21
CA GLU A 209 -8.59 -1.29 13.84
C GLU A 209 -7.27 -1.50 13.11
N CYS A 210 -6.46 -2.45 13.55
CA CYS A 210 -5.19 -2.81 12.92
C CYS A 210 -5.16 -4.31 12.66
N SER A 211 -4.99 -4.69 11.39
CA SER A 211 -4.95 -6.08 10.95
C SER A 211 -3.84 -6.29 9.92
N PHE A 212 -3.10 -7.40 10.04
CA PHE A 212 -2.14 -7.79 9.03
C PHE A 212 -2.82 -8.57 7.91
N ASP A 213 -2.62 -8.14 6.67
CA ASP A 213 -3.05 -8.86 5.48
C ASP A 213 -1.88 -9.69 4.95
N ALA A 214 -1.90 -10.99 5.23
CA ALA A 214 -0.86 -11.91 4.80
C ALA A 214 -0.80 -12.11 3.28
N ALA A 215 -1.92 -11.94 2.58
CA ALA A 215 -1.95 -12.10 1.12
C ALA A 215 -1.21 -10.95 0.42
N ASN A 216 -1.31 -9.74 0.97
CA ASN A 216 -0.70 -8.54 0.40
C ASN A 216 0.59 -8.09 1.11
N GLY A 217 0.90 -8.65 2.28
CA GLY A 217 2.14 -8.39 3.01
C GLY A 217 2.22 -7.01 3.66
N TYR A 218 1.10 -6.43 4.07
CA TYR A 218 1.04 -5.14 4.77
C TYR A 218 -0.02 -5.12 5.88
N TYR A 219 0.15 -4.19 6.81
CA TYR A 219 -0.86 -3.88 7.82
C TYR A 219 -1.88 -2.88 7.27
N THR A 220 -3.16 -3.13 7.54
CA THR A 220 -4.24 -2.19 7.29
C THR A 220 -4.67 -1.57 8.62
N ILE A 221 -4.66 -0.24 8.68
CA ILE A 221 -5.00 0.54 9.86
C ILE A 221 -6.19 1.43 9.49
N ARG A 222 -7.32 1.26 10.19
CA ARG A 222 -8.56 2.01 9.96
C ARG A 222 -8.95 2.75 11.22
N SER A 223 -9.34 4.01 11.07
CA SER A 223 -9.93 4.78 12.17
C SER A 223 -11.28 4.19 12.55
N ARG A 224 -11.56 4.05 13.85
CA ARG A 224 -12.94 3.74 14.31
C ARG A 224 -13.83 4.97 14.30
N ARG A 225 -13.25 6.16 14.20
CA ARG A 225 -13.96 7.43 14.08
C ARG A 225 -14.21 7.70 12.59
N ALA A 226 -15.47 7.90 12.23
CA ALA A 226 -15.80 8.39 10.89
C ALA A 226 -15.37 9.86 10.75
N GLY A 227 -14.81 10.21 9.59
CA GLY A 227 -14.53 11.59 9.25
C GLY A 227 -15.81 12.41 9.02
N PRO A 228 -15.68 13.74 8.83
CA PRO A 228 -16.83 14.62 8.60
C PRO A 228 -17.69 14.22 7.39
N ASP A 229 -17.09 13.60 6.37
CA ASP A 229 -17.79 13.13 5.17
C ASP A 229 -18.33 11.69 5.30
N GLY A 230 -18.34 11.12 6.51
CA GLY A 230 -18.71 9.72 6.76
C GLY A 230 -17.68 8.69 6.26
N THR A 231 -16.56 9.15 5.69
CA THR A 231 -15.48 8.27 5.22
C THR A 231 -14.60 7.83 6.39
N VAL A 232 -14.23 6.54 6.40
CA VAL A 232 -13.31 6.00 7.40
C VAL A 232 -11.88 6.21 6.92
N ALA A 233 -11.12 7.02 7.65
CA ALA A 233 -9.70 7.22 7.38
C ALA A 233 -8.93 5.90 7.49
N ARG A 234 -8.02 5.65 6.55
CA ARG A 234 -7.20 4.44 6.51
C ARG A 234 -5.77 4.71 6.07
N LEU A 235 -4.86 3.86 6.56
CA LEU A 235 -3.44 3.85 6.22
C LEU A 235 -2.97 2.40 6.10
N PHE A 236 -2.13 2.14 5.11
CA PHE A 236 -1.46 0.87 4.92
C PHE A 236 0.01 1.02 5.29
N ILE A 237 0.55 0.07 6.07
CA ILE A 237 1.96 0.05 6.48
C ILE A 237 2.62 -1.23 6.00
N LYS A 238 3.68 -1.11 5.22
CA LYS A 238 4.51 -2.21 4.76
C LYS A 238 5.85 -2.18 5.50
N ILE A 239 6.26 -3.34 6.00
CA ILE A 239 7.51 -3.53 6.72
C ILE A 239 8.40 -4.43 5.86
N GLY A 240 9.39 -3.85 5.19
CA GLY A 240 10.35 -4.58 4.37
C GLY A 240 11.62 -4.86 5.15
N ARG A 241 12.03 -6.12 5.29
CA ARG A 241 13.36 -6.45 5.84
C ARG A 241 14.43 -6.08 4.82
N VAL A 242 15.44 -5.33 5.24
CA VAL A 242 16.57 -4.97 4.38
C VAL A 242 17.50 -6.18 4.34
N SER A 243 17.44 -6.95 3.25
CA SER A 243 18.44 -7.98 3.00
C SER A 243 19.81 -7.31 2.85
N ALA A 244 20.84 -7.83 3.52
CA ALA A 244 22.22 -7.44 3.22
C ALA A 244 22.47 -7.61 1.72
N PRO A 245 23.24 -6.72 1.06
CA PRO A 245 23.53 -6.86 -0.36
C PRO A 245 24.14 -8.24 -0.59
N ALA A 246 23.43 -9.08 -1.33
CA ALA A 246 23.90 -10.39 -1.74
C ALA A 246 25.19 -10.18 -2.53
N SER A 247 26.30 -10.68 -1.99
CA SER A 247 27.54 -10.85 -2.73
C SER A 247 27.22 -11.70 -3.97
N LEU A 248 27.63 -11.22 -5.14
CA LEU A 248 27.49 -11.91 -6.43
C LEU A 248 27.95 -13.38 -6.32
N SER A 249 27.01 -14.31 -6.25
CA SER A 249 27.22 -15.72 -6.57
C SER A 249 25.85 -16.40 -6.79
N GLY A 250 25.77 -17.14 -7.90
CA GLY A 250 24.53 -17.48 -8.56
C GLY A 250 23.66 -18.56 -7.89
N SER A 251 22.42 -18.61 -8.41
CA SER A 251 21.54 -19.79 -8.52
C SER A 251 21.58 -20.81 -7.37
N SER A 252 20.66 -20.69 -6.42
CA SER A 252 19.86 -21.84 -5.99
C SER A 252 18.59 -21.40 -5.25
N ARG A 253 17.52 -22.18 -5.47
CA ARG A 253 16.14 -22.02 -4.98
C ARG A 253 16.06 -21.78 -3.46
N PRO A 254 15.08 -21.01 -2.95
CA PRO A 254 14.77 -21.03 -1.54
C PRO A 254 14.08 -22.34 -1.17
N ASN A 255 14.74 -23.12 -0.30
CA ASN A 255 14.10 -24.22 0.42
C ASN A 255 13.01 -23.65 1.33
N SER A 256 11.81 -24.22 1.21
CA SER A 256 10.65 -23.94 2.05
C SER A 256 10.91 -24.33 3.50
N VAL A 257 11.16 -23.35 4.37
CA VAL A 257 11.06 -23.54 5.83
C VAL A 257 9.59 -23.38 6.18
N ARG A 258 9.00 -24.46 6.70
CA ARG A 258 7.60 -24.55 7.15
C ARG A 258 7.43 -23.66 8.40
N PRO A 259 6.56 -22.63 8.39
CA PRO A 259 6.30 -21.85 9.59
C PRO A 259 5.52 -22.71 10.61
N ALA A 260 5.97 -22.69 11.85
CA ALA A 260 5.23 -23.24 12.98
C ALA A 260 3.93 -22.42 13.18
N PRO A 261 2.83 -23.03 13.66
CA PRO A 261 1.56 -22.32 13.81
C PRO A 261 1.69 -21.17 14.83
N PRO A 262 1.06 -20.00 14.57
CA PRO A 262 1.04 -18.90 15.53
C PRO A 262 0.33 -19.33 16.80
N ARG A 263 1.01 -19.17 17.94
CA ARG A 263 0.40 -19.23 19.27
C ARG A 263 -0.70 -18.17 19.35
N ALA A 264 -1.92 -18.60 19.67
CA ALA A 264 -3.04 -17.72 19.94
C ALA A 264 -2.69 -16.71 21.06
N PRO A 265 -3.21 -15.47 21.00
CA PRO A 265 -3.02 -14.51 22.09
C PRO A 265 -3.60 -15.07 23.39
N ALA A 266 -2.85 -14.91 24.48
CA ALA A 266 -3.23 -15.34 25.81
C ALA A 266 -4.42 -14.49 26.33
N VAL A 267 -5.64 -14.93 26.01
CA VAL A 267 -6.86 -14.42 26.62
C VAL A 267 -7.05 -15.12 27.96
N TRP A 268 -6.96 -14.34 29.03
CA TRP A 268 -7.29 -14.79 30.38
C TRP A 268 -8.77 -15.19 30.45
N LYS A 269 -9.02 -16.41 30.93
CA LYS A 269 -10.34 -17.02 31.10
C LYS A 269 -11.21 -16.21 32.07
N GLY A 270 -12.25 -15.57 31.55
CA GLY A 270 -13.41 -15.14 32.33
C GLY A 270 -14.31 -16.34 32.64
N ARG A 271 -14.73 -16.45 33.90
CA ARG A 271 -15.51 -17.55 34.47
C ARG A 271 -16.92 -17.62 33.85
N ALA A 272 -17.39 -18.84 33.58
CA ALA A 272 -18.73 -19.15 33.09
C ALA A 272 -19.82 -18.75 34.09
N VAL A 273 -20.89 -18.14 33.58
CA VAL A 273 -22.20 -18.05 34.25
C VAL A 273 -23.27 -18.41 33.21
N SER A 274 -24.24 -19.17 33.69
CA SER A 274 -25.27 -19.96 33.03
C SER A 274 -26.36 -19.20 32.27
N ASP A 275 -26.99 -19.94 31.35
CA ASP A 275 -28.27 -19.70 30.67
C ASP A 275 -29.37 -19.07 31.55
N PRO A 276 -30.27 -18.30 30.92
CA PRO A 276 -31.65 -18.78 30.91
C PRO A 276 -32.33 -18.74 29.53
N GLU A 277 -33.08 -19.81 29.31
CA GLU A 277 -34.04 -20.10 28.26
C GLU A 277 -35.14 -19.05 27.99
N LEU A 278 -35.69 -19.16 26.77
CA LEU A 278 -37.09 -18.94 26.37
C LEU A 278 -37.64 -17.51 26.31
N THR A 279 -37.76 -16.98 25.09
CA THR A 279 -39.10 -16.74 24.49
C THR A 279 -39.00 -16.59 22.96
N ALA A 280 -39.65 -17.49 22.22
CA ALA A 280 -39.77 -17.44 20.77
C ALA A 280 -40.98 -16.57 20.36
N LEU A 281 -40.77 -15.61 19.46
CA LEU A 281 -41.83 -14.86 18.78
C LEU A 281 -41.91 -15.31 17.31
N PRO A 282 -43.10 -15.58 16.74
CA PRO A 282 -43.20 -16.07 15.37
C PRO A 282 -43.02 -14.91 14.38
N VAL A 283 -41.98 -15.00 13.54
CA VAL A 283 -41.83 -14.17 12.35
C VAL A 283 -42.79 -14.70 11.28
N ALA A 284 -43.80 -13.90 10.94
CA ALA A 284 -44.73 -14.21 9.86
C ALA A 284 -43.98 -14.29 8.52
N ARG A 285 -44.00 -15.48 7.90
CA ARG A 285 -43.60 -15.68 6.50
C ARG A 285 -44.61 -14.95 5.59
N PRO A 286 -44.18 -14.12 4.63
CA PRO A 286 -45.06 -13.66 3.58
C PRO A 286 -45.43 -14.85 2.69
N VAL A 287 -46.72 -15.13 2.58
CA VAL A 287 -47.31 -16.09 1.64
C VAL A 287 -47.12 -15.53 0.23
N PRO A 288 -46.63 -16.31 -0.75
CA PRO A 288 -46.59 -15.88 -2.13
C PRO A 288 -48.02 -15.70 -2.64
N LYS A 289 -48.35 -14.50 -3.11
CA LYS A 289 -49.56 -14.29 -3.92
C LYS A 289 -49.41 -15.09 -5.20
N GLU A 290 -50.39 -15.95 -5.48
CA GLU A 290 -50.60 -16.53 -6.81
C GLU A 290 -50.63 -15.40 -7.85
N LEU A 291 -49.59 -15.36 -8.68
CA LEU A 291 -49.61 -14.66 -9.94
C LEU A 291 -49.83 -15.71 -11.02
N ASP A 292 -50.98 -15.55 -11.67
CA ASP A 292 -51.33 -15.95 -13.02
C ASP A 292 -50.25 -16.68 -13.83
N ALA A 293 -50.60 -17.88 -14.27
CA ALA A 293 -49.76 -18.76 -15.05
C ALA A 293 -49.53 -18.19 -16.45
N THR A 294 -48.37 -17.56 -16.69
CA THR A 294 -47.48 -17.70 -17.88
C THR A 294 -46.25 -16.81 -17.67
N TYR A 295 -45.33 -17.21 -16.79
CA TYR A 295 -43.95 -16.72 -16.83
C TYR A 295 -43.03 -17.86 -16.42
N ALA A 296 -42.69 -18.72 -17.38
CA ALA A 296 -41.51 -19.56 -17.22
C ALA A 296 -40.30 -18.62 -17.25
N PRO A 297 -39.44 -18.58 -16.21
CA PRO A 297 -38.17 -17.88 -16.33
C PRO A 297 -37.36 -18.63 -17.39
N VAL A 298 -37.38 -18.13 -18.63
CA VAL A 298 -36.43 -18.55 -19.66
C VAL A 298 -35.06 -18.25 -19.06
N ALA A 299 -34.24 -19.28 -18.85
CA ALA A 299 -32.85 -19.13 -18.44
C ALA A 299 -32.19 -18.20 -19.45
N ARG A 300 -32.01 -16.94 -19.06
CA ARG A 300 -31.40 -15.93 -19.92
C ARG A 300 -29.90 -16.15 -19.81
N GLN A 301 -29.35 -16.86 -20.78
CA GLN A 301 -27.93 -16.96 -21.02
C GLN A 301 -27.29 -15.56 -21.08
N ARG A 302 -26.07 -15.44 -20.56
CA ARG A 302 -25.38 -14.14 -20.45
C ARG A 302 -23.92 -14.25 -20.86
N VAL A 303 -23.44 -13.17 -21.46
CA VAL A 303 -22.00 -12.95 -21.66
C VAL A 303 -21.56 -11.81 -20.76
N CYS A 304 -20.57 -12.07 -19.91
CA CYS A 304 -20.04 -11.13 -18.94
C CYS A 304 -18.59 -10.78 -19.25
N LEU A 305 -18.19 -9.52 -19.09
CA LEU A 305 -16.78 -9.11 -19.14
C LEU A 305 -16.15 -9.34 -17.77
N ALA A 306 -15.45 -10.46 -17.59
CA ALA A 306 -14.87 -10.85 -16.30
C ALA A 306 -13.53 -10.16 -16.01
N ALA A 307 -12.74 -9.91 -17.05
CA ALA A 307 -11.43 -9.28 -16.93
C ALA A 307 -11.02 -8.55 -18.22
N LEU A 308 -10.00 -7.72 -18.10
CA LEU A 308 -9.30 -7.10 -19.21
C LEU A 308 -7.90 -7.69 -19.35
N ALA A 309 -7.57 -8.23 -20.52
CA ALA A 309 -6.24 -8.71 -20.84
C ALA A 309 -5.36 -7.53 -21.26
N LEU A 310 -4.41 -7.15 -20.41
CA LEU A 310 -3.52 -6.01 -20.67
C LEU A 310 -2.48 -6.42 -21.72
N PRO A 311 -2.42 -5.77 -22.89
CA PRO A 311 -1.55 -6.16 -23.98
C PRO A 311 -0.09 -5.82 -23.68
N ARG A 312 0.83 -6.54 -24.33
CA ARG A 312 2.20 -6.08 -24.52
C ARG A 312 2.23 -5.04 -25.63
N LEU A 313 2.39 -3.78 -25.27
CA LEU A 313 2.46 -2.68 -26.24
C LEU A 313 3.70 -2.75 -27.12
N SER A 314 4.75 -3.43 -26.68
CA SER A 314 5.94 -3.70 -27.49
C SER A 314 5.61 -4.38 -28.84
N ARG A 315 4.53 -5.17 -28.91
CA ARG A 315 4.06 -5.78 -30.16
C ARG A 315 3.42 -4.80 -31.14
N TYR A 316 2.98 -3.65 -30.65
CA TYR A 316 2.21 -2.67 -31.41
C TYR A 316 3.00 -1.38 -31.62
N ARG A 317 4.33 -1.40 -31.49
CA ARG A 317 5.21 -0.21 -31.63
C ARG A 317 4.99 0.53 -32.95
N GLU A 318 4.74 -0.19 -34.04
CA GLU A 318 4.48 0.40 -35.36
C GLU A 318 3.19 1.26 -35.39
N THR A 319 2.27 1.06 -34.45
CA THR A 319 1.04 1.88 -34.33
C THR A 319 1.28 3.22 -33.63
N GLY A 320 2.49 3.47 -33.12
CA GLY A 320 2.82 4.67 -32.33
C GLY A 320 2.22 4.70 -30.93
N ALA A 321 1.56 3.62 -30.49
CA ALA A 321 1.01 3.50 -29.14
C ALA A 321 2.13 3.47 -28.08
N VAL A 322 2.04 4.34 -27.08
CA VAL A 322 3.05 4.48 -26.01
C VAL A 322 2.55 4.06 -24.63
N ALA A 323 1.24 4.12 -24.40
CA ALA A 323 0.62 3.65 -23.18
C ALA A 323 -0.87 3.33 -23.38
N LEU A 324 -1.32 2.24 -22.76
CA LEU A 324 -2.73 1.92 -22.55
C LEU A 324 -3.00 2.13 -21.07
N GLU A 325 -3.95 3.02 -20.75
CA GLU A 325 -4.29 3.39 -19.37
C GLU A 325 -5.77 3.18 -19.14
N ILE A 326 -6.12 2.40 -18.11
CA ILE A 326 -7.48 2.00 -17.78
C ILE A 326 -7.77 2.45 -16.36
N GLY A 327 -8.60 3.48 -16.22
CA GLY A 327 -9.10 3.93 -14.92
C GLY A 327 -10.27 3.09 -14.44
N LEU A 328 -10.42 2.92 -13.13
CA LEU A 328 -11.61 2.37 -12.49
C LEU A 328 -12.26 3.48 -11.66
N ASN A 329 -13.53 3.77 -11.93
CA ASN A 329 -14.26 4.80 -11.19
C ASN A 329 -14.69 4.33 -9.78
N ARG A 330 -15.46 5.15 -9.06
CA ARG A 330 -16.00 4.77 -7.73
C ARG A 330 -16.92 3.54 -7.73
N ALA A 331 -17.50 3.18 -8.88
CA ALA A 331 -18.24 1.94 -9.05
C ALA A 331 -17.35 0.77 -9.52
N LEU A 332 -16.03 0.98 -9.57
CA LEU A 332 -15.02 0.05 -10.08
C LEU A 332 -15.29 -0.42 -11.51
N VAL A 333 -15.89 0.46 -12.31
CA VAL A 333 -16.14 0.26 -13.75
C VAL A 333 -15.04 0.96 -14.55
N PRO A 334 -14.54 0.35 -15.64
CA PRO A 334 -13.57 0.97 -16.54
C PRO A 334 -14.01 2.34 -17.06
N ALA A 335 -13.12 3.32 -16.96
CA ALA A 335 -13.31 4.70 -17.40
C ALA A 335 -11.99 5.26 -17.95
N SER A 336 -12.07 6.06 -19.03
CA SER A 336 -10.90 6.62 -19.69
C SER A 336 -10.42 7.95 -19.07
N GLN A 337 -11.22 8.57 -18.20
CA GLN A 337 -10.89 9.87 -17.60
C GLN A 337 -10.25 9.68 -16.22
N SER A 338 -9.02 10.16 -16.07
CA SER A 338 -8.26 10.05 -14.82
C SER A 338 -8.90 10.79 -13.65
N LYS A 339 -9.72 11.82 -13.90
CA LYS A 339 -10.37 12.63 -12.85
C LYS A 339 -11.42 11.86 -12.04
N ASP A 340 -12.08 10.90 -12.67
CA ASP A 340 -13.14 10.09 -12.04
C ASP A 340 -12.61 8.74 -11.51
N ALA A 341 -11.37 8.40 -11.85
CA ALA A 341 -10.74 7.14 -11.47
C ALA A 341 -10.25 7.18 -10.02
N VAL A 342 -10.62 6.17 -9.23
CA VAL A 342 -10.04 5.95 -7.89
C VAL A 342 -8.69 5.25 -7.96
N ILE A 343 -8.47 4.46 -9.00
CA ILE A 343 -7.20 3.84 -9.37
C ILE A 343 -7.20 3.62 -10.88
N SER A 344 -6.05 3.79 -11.53
CA SER A 344 -5.84 3.41 -12.92
C SER A 344 -4.68 2.43 -13.04
N PHE A 345 -4.74 1.59 -14.06
CA PHE A 345 -3.64 0.69 -14.43
C PHE A 345 -3.16 1.04 -15.82
N ALA A 346 -1.85 1.17 -15.99
CA ALA A 346 -1.25 1.46 -17.28
C ALA A 346 -0.23 0.39 -17.66
N VAL A 347 -0.22 0.02 -18.94
CA VAL A 347 0.93 -0.65 -19.58
C VAL A 347 1.60 0.35 -20.50
N ASP A 348 2.92 0.45 -20.43
CA ASP A 348 3.70 1.32 -21.32
C ASP A 348 4.38 0.55 -22.46
N HIS A 349 5.06 1.29 -23.35
CA HIS A 349 5.81 0.75 -24.49
C HIS A 349 6.97 -0.20 -24.13
N ALA A 350 7.38 -0.24 -22.86
CA ALA A 350 8.37 -1.18 -22.31
C ALA A 350 7.70 -2.42 -21.68
N ASP A 351 6.37 -2.56 -21.81
CA ASP A 351 5.55 -3.60 -21.18
C ASP A 351 5.61 -3.58 -19.64
N GLU A 352 5.94 -2.43 -19.03
CA GLU A 352 5.88 -2.26 -17.58
C GLU A 352 4.45 -1.92 -17.15
N VAL A 353 4.01 -2.49 -16.03
CA VAL A 353 2.69 -2.25 -15.46
C VAL A 353 2.81 -1.23 -14.34
N HIS A 354 1.93 -0.23 -14.35
CA HIS A 354 1.89 0.84 -13.38
C HIS A 354 0.51 0.94 -12.75
N ALA A 355 0.47 1.17 -11.44
CA ALA A 355 -0.72 1.69 -10.76
C ALA A 355 -0.62 3.21 -10.64
N ILE A 356 -1.73 3.89 -10.86
CA ILE A 356 -1.82 5.36 -10.85
C ILE A 356 -2.99 5.75 -9.95
N THR A 357 -2.74 6.64 -9.00
CA THR A 357 -3.75 7.21 -8.10
C THR A 357 -3.49 8.71 -7.95
N ALA A 358 -4.31 9.40 -7.16
CA ALA A 358 -4.05 10.78 -6.77
C ALA A 358 -2.71 10.94 -6.01
N ALA A 359 -2.18 9.86 -5.40
CA ALA A 359 -0.90 9.90 -4.69
C ALA A 359 0.33 9.83 -5.63
N GLY A 360 0.12 9.43 -6.90
CA GLY A 360 1.16 9.38 -7.91
C GLY A 360 1.06 8.16 -8.82
N ARG A 361 2.17 7.85 -9.50
CA ARG A 361 2.34 6.69 -10.37
C ARG A 361 3.45 5.81 -9.83
N GLN A 362 3.20 4.51 -9.74
CA GLN A 362 4.17 3.53 -9.28
C GLN A 362 4.17 2.30 -10.18
N ARG A 363 5.37 1.85 -10.57
CA ARG A 363 5.55 0.54 -11.20
C ARG A 363 5.20 -0.56 -10.21
N ILE A 364 4.43 -1.54 -10.67
CA ILE A 364 3.95 -2.67 -9.85
C ILE A 364 4.36 -3.99 -10.47
N ASP A 365 4.58 -4.99 -9.60
CA ASP A 365 4.73 -6.37 -10.02
C ASP A 365 3.35 -7.05 -10.14
N VAL A 366 3.31 -8.11 -10.93
CA VAL A 366 2.12 -8.94 -11.16
C VAL A 366 2.49 -10.37 -10.71
N PRO A 367 1.68 -11.02 -9.85
CA PRO A 367 0.34 -10.63 -9.44
C PRO A 367 0.33 -9.55 -8.35
N SER A 368 -0.76 -8.79 -8.29
CA SER A 368 -0.97 -7.77 -7.25
C SER A 368 -2.46 -7.57 -6.97
N SER A 369 -2.79 -7.10 -5.77
CA SER A 369 -4.16 -6.81 -5.36
C SER A 369 -4.21 -5.47 -4.64
N PHE A 370 -5.24 -4.69 -4.97
CA PHE A 370 -5.44 -3.31 -4.50
C PHE A 370 -6.84 -3.18 -3.93
N THR A 371 -7.02 -2.41 -2.87
CA THR A 371 -8.35 -2.13 -2.30
C THR A 371 -8.65 -0.63 -2.40
N PRO A 372 -8.85 -0.08 -3.61
CA PRO A 372 -9.06 1.37 -3.79
C PRO A 372 -10.31 1.87 -3.06
N ILE A 373 -11.32 1.02 -2.88
CA ILE A 373 -12.55 1.27 -2.12
C ILE A 373 -12.69 0.15 -1.10
N ASP A 374 -13.22 0.45 0.09
CA ASP A 374 -13.30 -0.52 1.17
C ASP A 374 -14.05 -1.80 0.75
N ALA A 375 -13.52 -2.93 1.23
CA ALA A 375 -14.02 -4.30 1.03
C ALA A 375 -13.97 -4.86 -0.40
N ILE A 376 -13.63 -4.08 -1.44
CA ILE A 376 -13.57 -4.60 -2.82
C ILE A 376 -12.13 -4.57 -3.34
N ALA A 377 -11.58 -5.77 -3.57
CA ALA A 377 -10.26 -5.95 -4.15
C ALA A 377 -10.31 -5.90 -5.68
N VAL A 378 -9.41 -5.12 -6.26
CA VAL A 378 -9.06 -5.15 -7.67
C VAL A 378 -7.78 -5.96 -7.83
N ARG A 379 -7.82 -7.01 -8.66
CA ARG A 379 -6.70 -7.95 -8.81
C ARG A 379 -6.08 -7.86 -10.19
N LEU A 380 -4.76 -7.88 -10.24
CA LEU A 380 -3.96 -8.15 -11.43
C LEU A 380 -3.38 -9.55 -11.31
N LEU A 381 -3.73 -10.41 -12.27
CA LEU A 381 -3.24 -11.78 -12.34
C LEU A 381 -2.11 -11.91 -13.37
N VAL A 382 -1.21 -12.86 -13.10
CA VAL A 382 -0.19 -13.27 -14.06
C VAL A 382 -0.87 -13.93 -15.25
N VAL A 383 -0.37 -13.64 -16.43
CA VAL A 383 -0.80 -14.31 -17.66
C VAL A 383 -0.01 -15.62 -17.81
N ALA A 384 -0.71 -16.71 -18.11
CA ALA A 384 -0.08 -18.01 -18.36
C ALA A 384 0.90 -17.97 -19.56
N PRO A 385 1.93 -18.84 -19.61
CA PRO A 385 2.93 -18.84 -20.68
C PRO A 385 2.35 -18.86 -22.11
N GLY A 386 1.25 -19.61 -22.34
CA GLY A 386 0.58 -19.69 -23.65
C GLY A 386 -0.01 -18.37 -24.17
N MET A 387 -0.17 -17.38 -23.30
CA MET A 387 -0.68 -16.04 -23.60
C MET A 387 0.37 -14.94 -23.41
N ALA A 388 1.50 -15.26 -22.78
CA ALA A 388 2.50 -14.30 -22.31
C ALA A 388 3.17 -13.53 -23.44
N ASP A 389 3.18 -14.08 -24.65
CA ASP A 389 3.67 -13.36 -25.83
C ASP A 389 2.81 -12.14 -26.17
N ARG A 390 1.51 -12.15 -25.86
CA ARG A 390 0.55 -11.09 -26.23
C ARG A 390 0.16 -10.20 -25.07
N TYR A 391 0.09 -10.75 -23.87
CA TYR A 391 -0.44 -10.04 -22.71
C TYR A 391 0.56 -9.99 -21.57
N ARG A 392 0.49 -8.92 -20.81
CA ARG A 392 1.34 -8.69 -19.64
C ARG A 392 0.67 -9.12 -18.33
N ALA A 393 -0.64 -8.90 -18.22
CA ALA A 393 -1.43 -9.19 -17.02
C ALA A 393 -2.92 -9.33 -17.37
N LEU A 394 -3.70 -9.89 -16.45
CA LEU A 394 -5.17 -9.83 -16.49
C LEU A 394 -5.67 -8.92 -15.36
N LEU A 395 -6.41 -7.87 -15.69
CA LEU A 395 -7.11 -7.02 -14.73
C LEU A 395 -8.50 -7.58 -14.48
N CYS A 396 -8.71 -8.24 -13.33
CA CYS A 396 -10.03 -8.73 -12.94
C CYS A 396 -10.97 -7.54 -12.67
N LEU A 397 -12.16 -7.57 -13.27
CA LEU A 397 -13.18 -6.57 -13.00
C LEU A 397 -14.05 -7.03 -11.81
N PRO A 398 -14.07 -6.29 -10.68
CA PRO A 398 -14.88 -6.68 -9.53
C PRO A 398 -16.39 -6.70 -9.85
N ASN A 399 -16.81 -5.76 -10.70
CA ASN A 399 -18.19 -5.64 -11.18
C ASN A 399 -18.21 -5.95 -12.68
N ALA A 400 -18.33 -7.23 -13.02
CA ALA A 400 -18.35 -7.70 -14.41
C ALA A 400 -19.66 -7.28 -15.12
N PRO A 401 -19.64 -6.35 -16.09
CA PRO A 401 -20.84 -6.02 -16.85
C PRO A 401 -21.24 -7.23 -17.71
N GLY A 402 -22.54 -7.47 -17.84
CA GLY A 402 -23.05 -8.61 -18.60
C GLY A 402 -24.27 -8.27 -19.44
N LEU A 403 -24.35 -8.89 -20.62
CA LEU A 403 -25.46 -8.74 -21.56
C LEU A 403 -26.20 -10.07 -21.73
N PRO A 404 -27.54 -10.05 -21.82
CA PRO A 404 -28.29 -11.24 -22.19
C PRO A 404 -28.02 -11.59 -23.65
N VAL A 405 -28.02 -12.89 -23.95
CA VAL A 405 -27.93 -13.43 -25.31
C VAL A 405 -29.05 -14.43 -25.53
N ALA A 406 -29.56 -14.46 -26.76
CA ALA A 406 -30.60 -15.41 -27.14
C ALA A 406 -29.99 -16.80 -27.32
N ALA A 407 -30.67 -17.82 -26.79
CA ALA A 407 -30.31 -19.21 -27.03
C ALA A 407 -30.44 -19.56 -28.51
N ASP A 408 -29.62 -20.51 -28.98
CA ASP A 408 -29.70 -21.10 -30.33
C ASP A 408 -29.62 -20.08 -31.49
N THR A 409 -29.13 -18.87 -31.24
CA THR A 409 -28.89 -17.84 -32.26
C THR A 409 -27.43 -17.42 -32.23
N PRO A 410 -26.68 -17.56 -33.35
CA PRO A 410 -25.28 -17.18 -33.39
C PRO A 410 -25.14 -15.66 -33.20
N CYS A 411 -24.37 -15.28 -32.19
CA CYS A 411 -23.99 -13.90 -31.91
C CYS A 411 -22.54 -13.67 -32.34
N THR A 412 -22.22 -12.49 -32.86
CA THR A 412 -20.86 -12.15 -33.28
C THR A 412 -20.24 -11.14 -32.33
N PHE A 413 -18.95 -11.31 -32.04
CA PHE A 413 -18.16 -10.34 -31.29
C PHE A 413 -16.98 -9.84 -32.14
N GLY A 414 -16.69 -8.55 -32.03
CA GLY A 414 -15.62 -7.87 -32.75
C GLY A 414 -15.85 -6.37 -32.81
N ARG A 415 -14.81 -5.60 -33.14
CA ARG A 415 -14.88 -4.12 -33.11
C ARG A 415 -15.86 -3.50 -34.12
N GLY A 416 -16.33 -4.27 -35.10
CA GLY A 416 -17.31 -3.82 -36.10
C GLY A 416 -18.76 -4.18 -35.79
N VAL A 417 -19.02 -4.86 -34.66
CA VAL A 417 -20.33 -5.46 -34.38
C VAL A 417 -21.06 -4.71 -33.25
N PRO A 418 -22.27 -4.18 -33.45
CA PRO A 418 -22.94 -3.36 -32.45
C PRO A 418 -23.55 -4.17 -31.29
N THR A 419 -23.95 -5.43 -31.55
CA THR A 419 -24.77 -6.25 -30.62
C THR A 419 -24.18 -6.40 -29.21
N LEU A 420 -22.85 -6.45 -29.10
CA LEU A 420 -22.13 -6.60 -27.83
C LEU A 420 -21.17 -5.43 -27.55
N ALA A 421 -21.44 -4.27 -28.14
CA ALA A 421 -20.59 -3.10 -28.00
C ALA A 421 -20.43 -2.62 -26.55
N ALA A 422 -21.45 -2.80 -25.70
CA ALA A 422 -21.38 -2.41 -24.28
C ALA A 422 -20.37 -3.24 -23.46
N LEU A 423 -19.96 -4.43 -23.94
CA LEU A 423 -18.86 -5.20 -23.33
C LEU A 423 -17.49 -4.71 -23.80
N ARG A 424 -17.42 -3.95 -24.89
CA ARG A 424 -16.17 -3.37 -25.41
C ARG A 424 -15.87 -2.04 -24.72
N VAL A 425 -15.59 -2.12 -23.42
CA VAL A 425 -15.37 -0.95 -22.56
C VAL A 425 -14.16 -0.09 -22.96
N LEU A 426 -13.27 -0.59 -23.82
CA LEU A 426 -12.11 0.14 -24.35
C LEU A 426 -12.34 0.67 -25.79
N ASP A 427 -13.58 0.60 -26.29
CA ASP A 427 -14.01 1.15 -27.60
C ASP A 427 -14.17 2.69 -27.55
N SER A 428 -13.13 3.36 -27.03
CA SER A 428 -13.03 4.82 -26.91
C SER A 428 -11.57 5.25 -27.05
N PRO A 429 -11.28 6.41 -27.69
CA PRO A 429 -9.91 6.89 -27.88
C PRO A 429 -9.22 7.29 -26.57
N GLY A 430 -9.95 7.46 -25.46
CA GLY A 430 -9.39 7.97 -24.21
C GLY A 430 -8.47 7.00 -23.46
N PHE A 431 -8.45 5.72 -23.82
CA PHE A 431 -7.64 4.70 -23.14
C PHE A 431 -6.23 4.56 -23.71
N LEU A 432 -6.02 4.95 -24.97
CA LEU A 432 -4.76 4.73 -25.70
C LEU A 432 -4.06 6.06 -25.96
N ARG A 433 -2.81 6.17 -25.53
CA ARG A 433 -1.93 7.32 -25.83
C ARG A 433 -0.95 6.98 -26.93
N HIS A 434 -0.74 7.93 -27.83
CA HIS A 434 0.24 7.86 -28.93
C HIS A 434 1.37 8.88 -28.74
N ALA A 435 2.55 8.57 -29.28
CA ALA A 435 3.76 9.40 -29.16
C ALA A 435 3.62 10.79 -29.79
N ASP A 436 2.83 10.90 -30.86
CA ASP A 436 2.55 12.13 -31.61
C ASP A 436 1.48 13.02 -30.93
N GLY A 437 0.97 12.60 -29.77
CA GLY A 437 -0.14 13.28 -29.08
C GLY A 437 -1.49 13.12 -29.79
N ALA A 438 -1.58 12.30 -30.85
CA ALA A 438 -2.84 12.03 -31.51
C ALA A 438 -3.77 11.26 -30.57
N THR A 439 -4.91 11.87 -30.24
CA THR A 439 -5.98 11.26 -29.47
C THR A 439 -7.10 10.87 -30.43
N GLY A 440 -7.07 9.64 -30.95
CA GLY A 440 -8.03 9.30 -32.01
C GLY A 440 -8.24 7.83 -32.33
N THR A 441 -7.49 6.90 -31.73
CA THR A 441 -7.69 5.47 -32.01
C THR A 441 -8.06 4.71 -30.76
N SER A 442 -9.15 3.94 -30.84
CA SER A 442 -9.57 3.05 -29.76
C SER A 442 -8.55 1.93 -29.57
N ALA A 443 -8.39 1.49 -28.32
CA ALA A 443 -7.61 0.31 -27.96
C ALA A 443 -8.07 -0.95 -28.70
N ASP A 444 -9.34 -1.05 -29.14
CA ASP A 444 -9.87 -2.19 -29.91
C ASP A 444 -9.14 -2.42 -31.23
N ARG A 445 -8.44 -1.41 -31.76
CA ARG A 445 -7.59 -1.60 -32.95
C ARG A 445 -6.35 -2.44 -32.65
N LEU A 446 -5.98 -2.59 -31.38
CA LEU A 446 -4.89 -3.44 -30.92
C LEU A 446 -5.42 -4.86 -30.64
N GLY A 447 -5.33 -5.74 -31.64
CA GLY A 447 -5.57 -7.17 -31.45
C GLY A 447 -7.03 -7.65 -31.47
N LEU A 448 -8.02 -6.78 -31.72
CA LEU A 448 -9.40 -7.19 -31.98
C LEU A 448 -9.83 -6.95 -33.43
N SER A 449 -10.24 -8.01 -34.10
CA SER A 449 -10.72 -7.97 -35.48
C SER A 449 -12.13 -7.38 -35.59
N ARG A 450 -12.51 -6.88 -36.78
CA ARG A 450 -13.86 -6.33 -37.03
C ARG A 450 -14.96 -7.36 -36.75
N ASN A 451 -14.78 -8.58 -37.25
CA ASN A 451 -15.57 -9.77 -36.94
C ASN A 451 -14.60 -10.81 -36.39
N ALA A 452 -14.45 -10.89 -35.06
CA ALA A 452 -13.41 -11.70 -34.43
C ALA A 452 -13.82 -13.17 -34.38
N PHE A 453 -14.98 -13.44 -33.77
CA PHE A 453 -15.55 -14.77 -33.65
C PHE A 453 -17.07 -14.68 -33.53
N SER A 454 -17.77 -15.77 -33.83
CA SER A 454 -19.16 -15.97 -33.47
C SER A 454 -19.26 -17.02 -32.37
N PHE A 455 -20.30 -16.92 -31.57
CA PHE A 455 -20.65 -17.91 -30.58
C PHE A 455 -22.14 -18.21 -30.63
N GLU A 456 -22.49 -19.46 -30.35
CA GLU A 456 -23.86 -19.91 -30.24
C GLU A 456 -23.97 -20.72 -28.96
N ALA A 457 -24.95 -20.38 -28.13
CA ALA A 457 -25.17 -21.11 -26.90
C ALA A 457 -25.90 -22.43 -27.19
N SER A 458 -25.43 -23.51 -26.58
CA SER A 458 -25.99 -24.86 -26.72
C SER A 458 -26.12 -25.52 -25.35
N LYS A 459 -26.75 -26.70 -25.30
CA LYS A 459 -26.93 -27.46 -24.06
C LYS A 459 -25.62 -27.87 -23.38
N ASP A 460 -24.55 -28.03 -24.16
CA ASP A 460 -23.24 -28.49 -23.68
C ASP A 460 -22.25 -27.33 -23.42
N GLY A 461 -22.70 -26.08 -23.57
CA GLY A 461 -21.88 -24.88 -23.49
C GLY A 461 -21.95 -24.04 -24.77
N TYR A 462 -20.98 -23.16 -24.97
CA TYR A 462 -20.95 -22.23 -26.07
C TYR A 462 -20.08 -22.74 -27.23
N ARG A 463 -20.66 -22.81 -28.42
CA ARG A 463 -19.97 -23.19 -29.65
C ARG A 463 -19.31 -21.96 -30.25
N ILE A 464 -17.99 -21.92 -30.26
CA ILE A 464 -17.19 -20.81 -30.76
C ILE A 464 -16.71 -21.12 -32.19
N VAL A 465 -16.86 -20.16 -33.09
CA VAL A 465 -16.31 -20.20 -34.45
C VAL A 465 -15.48 -18.96 -34.69
N ARG A 466 -14.21 -19.15 -35.07
CA ARG A 466 -13.32 -18.04 -35.40
C ARG A 466 -13.68 -17.51 -36.79
N LEU A 467 -13.96 -16.21 -36.88
CA LEU A 467 -14.35 -15.56 -38.14
C LEU A 467 -13.17 -14.86 -38.83
N ALA A 468 -12.20 -14.37 -38.05
CA ALA A 468 -10.98 -13.76 -38.58
C ALA A 468 -9.78 -14.70 -38.37
N PRO A 469 -9.06 -15.13 -39.43
CA PRO A 469 -7.93 -16.05 -39.31
C PRO A 469 -6.82 -15.56 -38.38
N MET A 470 -6.59 -14.25 -38.34
CA MET A 470 -5.55 -13.61 -37.51
C MET A 470 -6.02 -13.32 -36.08
N GLN A 471 -7.28 -13.59 -35.74
CA GLN A 471 -7.78 -13.38 -34.39
C GLN A 471 -7.22 -14.46 -33.46
N ALA A 472 -6.38 -14.05 -32.52
CA ALA A 472 -6.01 -14.90 -31.40
C ALA A 472 -7.20 -15.07 -30.46
N LEU A 473 -7.47 -16.32 -30.08
CA LEU A 473 -8.52 -16.72 -29.14
C LEU A 473 -7.90 -17.68 -28.12
N TYR A 474 -8.17 -17.46 -26.85
CA TYR A 474 -7.69 -18.32 -25.77
C TYR A 474 -8.84 -18.73 -24.86
N HIS A 475 -8.80 -19.98 -24.40
CA HIS A 475 -9.74 -20.54 -23.45
C HIS A 475 -9.10 -20.53 -22.06
N LEU A 476 -9.77 -19.91 -21.09
CA LEU A 476 -9.47 -20.02 -19.66
C LEU A 476 -10.61 -20.73 -18.92
N ASP A 477 -10.31 -21.44 -17.85
CA ASP A 477 -11.34 -22.05 -16.99
C ASP A 477 -12.07 -21.03 -16.12
N ASP A 478 -12.92 -21.50 -15.21
CA ASP A 478 -13.70 -20.67 -14.28
C ASP A 478 -12.83 -19.86 -13.29
N GLN A 479 -11.58 -20.29 -13.07
CA GLN A 479 -10.59 -19.62 -12.21
C GLN A 479 -9.61 -18.72 -12.97
N LEU A 480 -9.81 -18.55 -14.30
CA LEU A 480 -8.94 -17.83 -15.22
C LEU A 480 -7.59 -18.52 -15.50
N ASP A 481 -7.48 -19.81 -15.21
CA ASP A 481 -6.32 -20.62 -15.57
C ASP A 481 -6.38 -21.04 -17.04
N PHE A 482 -5.20 -21.13 -17.67
CA PHE A 482 -5.12 -21.39 -19.11
C PHE A 482 -5.46 -22.83 -19.46
N VAL A 483 -6.39 -23.00 -20.41
CA VAL A 483 -6.80 -24.31 -20.92
C VAL A 483 -6.23 -24.56 -22.31
N ALA A 484 -6.43 -23.63 -23.26
CA ALA A 484 -6.00 -23.83 -24.65
C ALA A 484 -5.89 -22.53 -25.45
N SER A 485 -5.05 -22.56 -26.50
CA SER A 485 -5.16 -21.66 -27.65
C SER A 485 -6.17 -22.24 -28.65
N ILE A 486 -7.11 -21.42 -29.12
CA ILE A 486 -8.15 -21.86 -30.06
C ILE A 486 -7.70 -21.54 -31.49
N ASP A 487 -6.91 -22.46 -32.05
CA ASP A 487 -6.30 -22.28 -33.37
C ASP A 487 -7.19 -22.75 -34.52
N ASN A 488 -8.05 -23.75 -34.29
CA ASN A 488 -8.91 -24.35 -35.31
C ASN A 488 -10.35 -24.43 -34.78
N ALA A 489 -11.14 -23.39 -35.07
CA ALA A 489 -12.56 -23.31 -34.74
C ALA A 489 -13.32 -22.79 -35.99
N ALA A 490 -13.77 -23.71 -36.83
CA ALA A 490 -14.43 -23.41 -38.10
C ALA A 490 -15.93 -23.72 -38.03
N PRO A 491 -16.78 -23.21 -38.94
CA PRO A 491 -18.23 -23.48 -38.91
C PRO A 491 -18.60 -24.98 -38.85
N GLY A 492 -17.84 -25.84 -39.52
CA GLY A 492 -18.05 -27.31 -39.50
C GLY A 492 -17.43 -28.04 -38.30
N GLN A 493 -16.58 -27.36 -37.52
CA GLN A 493 -15.94 -27.89 -36.32
C GLN A 493 -15.79 -26.76 -35.30
N PRO A 494 -16.89 -26.35 -34.65
CA PRO A 494 -16.84 -25.30 -33.63
C PRO A 494 -16.07 -25.79 -32.39
N TYR A 495 -15.42 -24.87 -31.71
CA TYR A 495 -14.79 -25.15 -30.42
C TYR A 495 -15.84 -25.08 -29.31
N LEU A 496 -15.93 -26.11 -28.47
CA LEU A 496 -16.88 -26.12 -27.35
C LEU A 496 -16.24 -25.48 -26.12
N LEU A 497 -16.82 -24.37 -25.66
CA LEU A 497 -16.46 -23.69 -24.43
C LEU A 497 -17.45 -24.08 -23.32
N PRO A 498 -17.00 -24.69 -22.22
CA PRO A 498 -17.88 -25.07 -21.11
C PRO A 498 -18.54 -23.85 -20.44
N VAL A 499 -19.68 -24.07 -19.78
CA VAL A 499 -20.36 -23.03 -19.00
C VAL A 499 -19.47 -22.55 -17.85
N GLY A 500 -19.43 -21.24 -17.62
CA GLY A 500 -18.62 -20.61 -16.58
C GLY A 500 -17.16 -20.38 -16.98
N HIS A 501 -16.70 -20.97 -18.08
CA HIS A 501 -15.36 -20.75 -18.63
C HIS A 501 -15.29 -19.44 -19.41
N HIS A 502 -14.06 -19.02 -19.72
CA HIS A 502 -13.76 -17.74 -20.32
C HIS A 502 -13.09 -17.86 -21.68
N LEU A 503 -13.41 -16.90 -22.55
CA LEU A 503 -12.76 -16.69 -23.83
C LEU A 503 -12.03 -15.35 -23.83
N VAL A 504 -10.75 -15.35 -24.21
CA VAL A 504 -9.96 -14.14 -24.40
C VAL A 504 -9.93 -13.77 -25.89
N ALA A 505 -10.36 -12.55 -26.23
CA ALA A 505 -10.30 -12.00 -27.57
C ALA A 505 -9.94 -10.52 -27.56
N GLY A 506 -8.79 -10.15 -28.12
CA GLY A 506 -8.26 -8.80 -27.99
C GLY A 506 -7.97 -8.47 -26.52
N HIS A 507 -8.52 -7.37 -25.98
CA HIS A 507 -8.37 -7.01 -24.57
C HIS A 507 -9.42 -7.65 -23.65
N TYR A 508 -10.38 -8.40 -24.20
CA TYR A 508 -11.59 -8.78 -23.48
C TYR A 508 -11.54 -10.24 -23.04
N VAL A 509 -11.76 -10.48 -21.74
CA VAL A 509 -11.97 -11.81 -21.17
C VAL A 509 -13.45 -11.99 -20.88
N LEU A 510 -14.12 -12.76 -21.73
CA LEU A 510 -15.57 -12.93 -21.73
C LEU A 510 -15.92 -14.24 -21.04
N ARG A 511 -16.72 -14.18 -19.97
CA ARG A 511 -17.32 -15.34 -19.32
C ARG A 511 -18.69 -15.62 -19.90
N PHE A 512 -18.98 -16.89 -20.10
CA PHE A 512 -20.25 -17.34 -20.63
C PHE A 512 -21.05 -18.07 -19.56
N ASP A 513 -22.13 -17.45 -19.11
CA ASP A 513 -23.01 -17.96 -18.05
C ASP A 513 -24.27 -18.57 -18.68
N ALA A 514 -24.77 -19.68 -18.10
CA ALA A 514 -25.98 -20.39 -18.54
C ALA A 514 -27.24 -19.91 -17.82
#